data_AF-A0A1S6HFU4-F1
#
_entry.id   AF-A0A1S6HFU4-F1
#
_cell.length_a   1.000
_cell.length_b   1.000
_cell.length_c   1.000
_cell.angle_alpha   90.00
_cell.angle_beta   90.00
_cell.angle_gamma   90.00
#
_symmetry.space_group_name_H-M   'P 1'
#
loop_
_entity.id
_entity.type
_entity.pdbx_description
1 polymer ?
#
loop_
_entity_poly.entity_id
_entity_poly.type
_entity_poly.pdbx_seq_one_letter_code
_entity_poly.pdbx_strand_id
1 'polypeptide(L)'
;MNYGLEFKKKSKIPVIYSGDVKNLEEAKERLKQFDYVMIGRGAIGIPSVFGGEKKSFKDYLEVAKKYKLPFRQLKFQAMSFSKGIRGGAEIRRNIAKMKSLKELRDYLNSKI
;
A
#
# COMPACT_ATOMS: atom_id res chain seq x y z
N MET A 1 12.84 -26.60 0.47
CA MET A 1 11.43 -27.02 0.31
C MET A 1 10.52 -25.84 0.66
N ASN A 2 9.52 -25.54 -0.16
CA ASN A 2 8.56 -24.45 0.09
C ASN A 2 7.31 -25.06 0.76
N TYR A 3 7.27 -25.02 2.10
CA TYR A 3 6.20 -25.59 2.92
C TYR A 3 4.79 -25.20 2.45
N GLY A 4 4.59 -23.93 2.06
CA GLY A 4 3.28 -23.47 1.59
C GLY A 4 2.80 -24.22 0.35
N LEU A 5 3.71 -24.55 -0.56
CA LEU A 5 3.39 -25.28 -1.79
C LEU A 5 3.06 -26.76 -1.51
N GLU A 6 3.78 -27.37 -0.57
CA GLU A 6 3.48 -28.73 -0.10
C GLU A 6 2.12 -28.80 0.57
N PHE A 7 1.80 -27.81 1.41
CA PHE A 7 0.48 -27.68 2.03
C PHE A 7 -0.62 -27.52 0.96
N LYS A 8 -0.43 -26.64 -0.02
CA LYS A 8 -1.40 -26.43 -1.11
C LYS A 8 -1.68 -27.73 -1.90
N LYS A 9 -0.66 -28.55 -2.19
CA LYS A 9 -0.84 -29.83 -2.90
C LYS A 9 -1.66 -30.86 -2.11
N LYS A 10 -1.62 -30.81 -0.78
CA LYS A 10 -2.35 -31.74 0.10
C LYS A 10 -3.72 -31.22 0.53
N SER A 11 -3.93 -29.91 0.47
CA SER A 11 -5.17 -29.26 0.90
C SER A 11 -6.31 -29.50 -0.08
N LYS A 12 -7.49 -29.85 0.45
CA LYS A 12 -8.75 -29.91 -0.31
C LYS A 12 -9.54 -28.59 -0.29
N ILE A 13 -9.12 -27.64 0.55
CA ILE A 13 -9.70 -26.30 0.63
C ILE A 13 -8.81 -25.28 -0.08
N PRO A 14 -9.37 -24.16 -0.57
CA PRO A 14 -8.57 -23.09 -1.16
C PRO A 14 -7.52 -22.55 -0.18
N VAL A 15 -6.32 -22.27 -0.69
CA VAL A 15 -5.18 -21.77 0.07
C VAL A 15 -4.80 -20.39 -0.45
N ILE A 16 -4.74 -19.43 0.48
CA ILE A 16 -4.33 -18.06 0.21
C ILE A 16 -2.84 -17.92 0.56
N TYR A 17 -2.02 -17.60 -0.42
CA TYR A 17 -0.60 -17.29 -0.18
C TYR A 17 -0.44 -15.88 0.38
N SER A 18 0.36 -15.72 1.44
CA SER A 18 0.81 -14.41 1.91
C SER A 18 2.29 -14.46 2.26
N GLY A 19 3.09 -13.61 1.61
CA GLY A 19 4.52 -13.54 1.85
C GLY A 19 5.25 -12.73 0.79
N ASP A 20 5.69 -11.52 1.17
CA ASP A 20 6.60 -10.65 0.40
C ASP A 20 6.26 -10.41 -1.07
N VAL A 21 4.96 -10.33 -1.41
CA VAL A 21 4.49 -9.90 -2.73
C VAL A 21 4.52 -8.37 -2.80
N LYS A 22 5.29 -7.81 -3.75
CA LYS A 22 5.56 -6.36 -3.85
C LYS A 22 4.94 -5.69 -5.07
N ASN A 23 4.57 -6.45 -6.09
CA ASN A 23 4.03 -5.95 -7.35
C ASN A 23 3.06 -6.96 -7.97
N LEU A 24 2.36 -6.53 -9.02
CA LEU A 24 1.36 -7.35 -9.71
C LEU A 24 1.97 -8.59 -10.38
N GLU A 25 3.19 -8.50 -10.91
CA GLU A 25 3.86 -9.63 -11.57
C GLU A 25 4.23 -10.73 -10.57
N GLU A 26 4.77 -10.37 -9.40
CA GLU A 26 4.99 -11.31 -8.30
C GLU A 26 3.67 -11.95 -7.83
N ALA A 27 2.58 -11.17 -7.77
CA ALA A 27 1.27 -11.71 -7.43
C ALA A 27 0.79 -12.74 -8.46
N LYS A 28 0.92 -12.45 -9.76
CA LYS A 28 0.60 -13.37 -10.86
C LYS A 28 1.41 -14.65 -10.78
N GLU A 29 2.69 -14.57 -10.46
CA GLU A 29 3.53 -15.77 -10.30
C GLU A 29 3.06 -16.64 -9.13
N ARG A 30 2.65 -16.03 -8.00
CA ARG A 30 2.07 -16.78 -6.88
C ARG A 30 0.71 -17.38 -7.20
N LEU A 31 -0.11 -16.72 -8.02
CA LEU A 31 -1.40 -17.25 -8.47
C LEU A 31 -1.28 -18.47 -9.40
N LYS A 32 -0.11 -18.71 -10.03
CA LYS A 32 0.14 -19.98 -10.74
C LYS A 32 0.26 -21.18 -9.79
N GLN A 33 0.54 -20.91 -8.52
CA GLN A 33 0.89 -21.91 -7.50
C GLN A 33 -0.17 -22.07 -6.42
N PHE A 34 -0.94 -21.02 -6.13
CA PHE A 34 -1.92 -20.92 -5.06
C PHE A 34 -3.24 -20.39 -5.60
N ASP A 35 -4.35 -20.69 -4.92
CA ASP A 35 -5.68 -20.30 -5.38
C ASP A 35 -5.88 -18.77 -5.30
N TYR A 36 -5.30 -18.17 -4.26
CA TYR A 36 -5.38 -16.73 -4.01
C TYR A 36 -4.07 -16.18 -3.45
N VAL A 37 -3.93 -14.86 -3.50
CA VAL A 37 -2.80 -14.12 -2.94
C VAL A 37 -3.29 -12.97 -2.07
N MET A 38 -2.77 -12.89 -0.84
CA MET A 38 -2.98 -11.77 0.07
C MET A 38 -1.73 -10.88 0.11
N ILE A 39 -1.90 -9.62 -0.28
CA ILE A 39 -0.84 -8.60 -0.30
C ILE A 39 -1.02 -7.67 0.90
N GLY A 40 -0.13 -7.78 1.89
CA GLY A 40 -0.10 -6.91 3.06
C GLY A 40 0.76 -5.66 2.85
N ARG A 41 1.98 -5.68 3.39
CA ARG A 41 2.92 -4.53 3.38
C ARG A 41 3.18 -3.95 1.98
N GLY A 42 3.17 -4.79 0.93
CA GLY A 42 3.35 -4.38 -0.46
C GLY A 42 2.28 -3.43 -0.99
N ALA A 43 1.07 -3.45 -0.42
CA ALA A 43 -0.02 -2.56 -0.81
C ALA A 43 -0.02 -1.20 -0.10
N ILE A 44 0.73 -1.04 1.00
CA ILE A 44 0.71 0.17 1.83
C ILE A 44 1.37 1.34 1.10
N GLY A 45 0.53 2.28 0.65
CA GLY A 45 0.95 3.43 -0.17
C GLY A 45 1.09 3.11 -1.66
N ILE A 46 0.74 1.89 -2.09
CA ILE A 46 0.82 1.42 -3.48
C ILE A 46 -0.47 0.66 -3.85
N PRO A 47 -1.64 1.32 -3.93
CA PRO A 47 -2.89 0.64 -4.27
C PRO A 47 -2.89 -0.06 -5.63
N SER A 48 -2.09 0.45 -6.58
CA SER A 48 -1.96 -0.11 -7.93
C SER A 48 -1.34 -1.52 -7.98
N VAL A 49 -0.87 -2.05 -6.83
CA VAL A 49 -0.42 -3.45 -6.73
C VAL A 49 -1.53 -4.45 -7.08
N PHE A 50 -2.80 -4.07 -6.89
CA PHE A 50 -3.97 -4.91 -7.19
C PHE A 50 -4.45 -4.78 -8.65
N GLY A 51 -3.67 -4.13 -9.52
CA GLY A 51 -4.08 -3.76 -10.87
C GLY A 51 -4.79 -2.41 -10.91
N GLY A 52 -4.79 -1.81 -12.11
CA GLY A 52 -5.36 -0.49 -12.35
C GLY A 52 -4.36 0.66 -12.25
N GLU A 53 -4.89 1.87 -12.34
CA GLU A 53 -4.09 3.10 -12.42
C GLU A 53 -3.38 3.43 -11.11
N LYS A 54 -2.21 4.08 -11.22
CA LYS A 54 -1.47 4.61 -10.08
C LYS A 54 -2.35 5.64 -9.36
N LYS A 55 -2.66 5.36 -8.09
CA LYS A 55 -3.39 6.29 -7.22
C LYS A 55 -2.41 7.17 -6.44
N SER A 56 -2.76 8.44 -6.35
CA SER A 56 -2.06 9.45 -5.56
C SER A 56 -2.61 9.52 -4.14
N PHE A 57 -1.91 10.24 -3.24
CA PHE A 57 -2.46 10.56 -1.94
C PHE A 57 -3.72 11.45 -2.02
N LYS A 58 -3.86 12.27 -3.08
CA LYS A 58 -5.06 13.10 -3.30
C LYS A 58 -6.29 12.21 -3.52
N ASP A 59 -6.16 11.16 -4.33
CA ASP A 59 -7.24 10.18 -4.57
C ASP A 59 -7.65 9.49 -3.27
N TYR A 60 -6.65 9.08 -2.46
CA TYR A 60 -6.90 8.52 -1.14
C TYR A 60 -7.65 9.50 -0.24
N LEU A 61 -7.25 10.79 -0.24
CA LEU A 61 -7.84 11.80 0.62
C LEU A 61 -9.30 12.07 0.30
N GLU A 62 -9.71 12.05 -0.97
CA GLU A 62 -11.12 12.20 -1.34
C GLU A 62 -12.00 11.10 -0.74
N VAL A 63 -11.55 9.85 -0.81
CA VAL A 63 -12.25 8.73 -0.17
C VAL A 63 -12.19 8.84 1.35
N ALA A 64 -11.04 9.21 1.91
CA ALA A 64 -10.87 9.32 3.35
C ALA A 64 -11.72 10.41 4.01
N LYS A 65 -12.02 11.51 3.29
CA LYS A 65 -12.97 12.55 3.74
C LYS A 65 -14.37 11.97 3.89
N LYS A 66 -14.83 11.16 2.91
CA LYS A 66 -16.16 10.52 2.95
C LYS A 66 -16.36 9.69 4.22
N TYR A 67 -15.31 8.97 4.63
CA TYR A 67 -15.34 8.13 5.83
C TYR A 67 -14.79 8.81 7.09
N LYS A 68 -14.55 10.13 7.04
CA LYS A 68 -14.09 10.94 8.19
C LYS A 68 -12.88 10.34 8.92
N LEU A 69 -11.90 9.84 8.18
CA LEU A 69 -10.74 9.18 8.79
C LEU A 69 -9.94 10.15 9.67
N PRO A 70 -9.43 9.70 10.83
CA PRO A 70 -8.67 10.56 11.74
C PRO A 70 -7.35 11.00 11.10
N PHE A 71 -6.88 12.20 11.47
CA PHE A 71 -5.64 12.77 10.92
C PHE A 71 -4.43 11.84 11.06
N ARG A 72 -4.34 11.07 12.15
CA ARG A 72 -3.27 10.07 12.34
C ARG A 72 -3.18 9.08 11.18
N GLN A 73 -4.32 8.61 10.67
CA GLN A 73 -4.38 7.69 9.54
C GLN A 73 -4.01 8.39 8.24
N LEU A 74 -4.51 9.62 8.02
CA LEU A 74 -4.17 10.43 6.85
C LEU A 74 -2.66 10.70 6.77
N LYS A 75 -2.05 11.05 7.90
CA LYS A 75 -0.61 11.29 8.05
C LYS A 75 0.21 10.03 7.76
N PHE A 76 -0.19 8.89 8.31
CA PHE A 76 0.45 7.61 8.01
C PHE A 76 0.41 7.26 6.53
N GLN A 77 -0.75 7.47 5.88
CA GLN A 77 -0.90 7.18 4.46
C GLN A 77 -0.11 8.16 3.61
N ALA A 78 -0.12 9.46 3.90
CA ALA A 78 0.71 10.44 3.20
C ALA A 78 2.20 10.06 3.22
N MET A 79 2.72 9.61 4.37
CA MET A 79 4.08 9.09 4.46
C MET A 79 4.27 7.83 3.60
N SER A 80 3.28 6.94 3.56
CA SER A 80 3.34 5.71 2.77
C SER A 80 3.33 5.97 1.25
N PHE A 81 2.54 6.93 0.77
CA PHE A 81 2.50 7.33 -0.63
C PHE A 81 3.80 7.98 -1.12
N SER A 82 4.66 8.46 -0.21
CA SER A 82 5.99 8.99 -0.57
C SER A 82 7.04 7.92 -0.91
N LYS A 83 6.73 6.63 -0.73
CA LYS A 83 7.63 5.53 -1.08
C LYS A 83 7.90 5.53 -2.59
N GLY A 84 9.15 5.35 -2.98
CA GLY A 84 9.56 5.35 -4.40
C GLY A 84 9.65 6.75 -5.04
N ILE A 85 9.31 7.83 -4.33
CA ILE A 85 9.51 9.20 -4.81
C ILE A 85 10.93 9.67 -4.48
N ARG A 86 11.61 10.32 -5.43
CA ARG A 86 12.92 10.96 -5.19
C ARG A 86 12.77 12.02 -4.09
N GLY A 87 13.63 11.98 -3.06
CA GLY A 87 13.49 12.83 -1.88
C GLY A 87 12.40 12.38 -0.89
N GLY A 88 11.77 11.22 -1.10
CA GLY A 88 10.69 10.72 -0.26
C GLY A 88 11.04 10.56 1.22
N ALA A 89 12.31 10.29 1.56
CA ALA A 89 12.76 10.25 2.95
C ALA A 89 12.60 11.60 3.67
N GLU A 90 12.94 12.69 2.99
CA GLU A 90 12.78 14.04 3.52
C GLU A 90 11.31 14.42 3.66
N ILE A 91 10.51 14.11 2.63
CA ILE A 91 9.05 14.27 2.64
C ILE A 91 8.45 13.57 3.88
N ARG A 92 8.81 12.31 4.16
CA ARG A 92 8.34 11.60 5.36
C ARG A 92 8.75 12.29 6.65
N ARG A 93 10.00 12.75 6.77
CA ARG A 93 10.48 13.46 7.97
C ARG A 93 9.68 14.74 8.22
N ASN A 94 9.34 15.48 7.18
CA ASN A 94 8.53 16.70 7.30
C ASN A 94 7.09 16.37 7.67
N ILE A 95 6.46 15.42 6.97
CA ILE A 95 5.10 14.96 7.29
C ILE A 95 5.02 14.46 8.74
N ALA A 96 6.03 13.75 9.23
CA ALA A 96 6.06 13.21 10.59
C ALA A 96 5.96 14.29 11.68
N LYS A 97 6.33 15.54 11.40
CA LYS A 97 6.25 16.66 12.36
C LYS A 97 4.89 17.36 12.37
N MET A 98 4.08 17.17 11.33
CA MET A 98 2.83 17.90 11.15
C MET A 98 1.76 17.50 12.14
N LYS A 99 0.94 18.47 12.54
CA LYS A 99 -0.10 18.31 13.58
C LYS A 99 -1.52 18.43 13.04
N SER A 100 -1.69 18.87 11.78
CA SER A 100 -3.01 19.06 11.19
C SER A 100 -3.08 18.67 9.71
N LEU A 101 -4.30 18.40 9.24
CA LEU A 101 -4.57 18.15 7.83
C LEU A 101 -4.30 19.38 6.96
N LYS A 102 -4.49 20.59 7.51
CA LYS A 102 -4.21 21.84 6.81
C LYS A 102 -2.72 21.93 6.46
N GLU A 103 -1.86 21.79 7.47
CA GLU A 103 -0.40 21.80 7.31
C GLU A 103 0.09 20.74 6.31
N LEU A 104 -0.51 19.54 6.35
CA LEU A 104 -0.21 18.48 5.40
C LEU A 104 -0.59 18.83 3.96
N ARG A 105 -1.75 19.43 3.74
CA ARG A 105 -2.19 19.86 2.40
C ARG A 105 -1.30 20.96 1.85
N ASP A 106 -1.02 21.97 2.67
CA ASP A 106 -0.21 23.12 2.28
C ASP A 106 1.20 22.67 1.85
N TYR A 107 1.81 21.74 2.60
CA TYR A 107 3.11 21.17 2.24
C TYR A 107 3.12 20.33 0.96
N LEU A 108 2.09 19.50 0.76
CA LEU A 108 2.04 18.63 -0.43
C LEU A 108 1.78 19.43 -1.70
N ASN A 109 0.96 20.48 -1.64
CA ASN A 109 0.70 21.40 -2.76
C ASN A 109 1.92 22.27 -3.11
N SER A 110 2.88 22.43 -2.19
CA SER A 110 4.11 23.21 -2.45
C SER A 110 5.26 22.37 -3.03
N LYS A 111 5.06 21.05 -3.18
CA LYS A 111 6.11 20.09 -3.59
C LYS A 111 5.73 19.26 -4.82
N ILE A 112 4.45 19.27 -5.19
CA ILE A 112 3.83 18.55 -6.31
C ILE A 112 3.00 19.57 -7.08
#